data_AF-A0A1T5B429-F1
#
_entry.id   AF-A0A1T5B429-F1
#
_cell.length_a   1.000
_cell.length_b   1.000
_cell.length_c   1.000
_cell.angle_alpha   90.00
_cell.angle_beta   90.00
_cell.angle_gamma   90.00
#
_symmetry.space_group_name_H-M   'P 1'
#
loop_
_entity.id
_entity.type
_entity.pdbx_description
1 polymer ?
#
loop_
_entity_poly.entity_id
_entity_poly.type
_entity_poly.pdbx_seq_one_letter_code
_entity_poly.pdbx_strand_id
1 'polypeptide(L)'
;MKKLLGKINELIFVIYRREGGGFTAIEGNFGLVAMGDDELSLKSAVRCQVIEFFKGDFSGTVRLRSFTDTVLTIQPDESQP
;
A
#
# COMPACT_ATOMS: atom_id res chain seq x y z
N MET A 1 26.79 4.29 -1.08
CA MET A 1 25.75 4.85 -1.97
C MET A 1 24.81 5.73 -1.14
N LYS A 2 25.09 7.04 -1.07
CA LYS A 2 24.24 8.07 -0.44
C LYS A 2 23.95 9.12 -1.51
N LYS A 3 23.12 8.79 -2.48
CA LYS A 3 22.63 9.77 -3.45
C LYS A 3 21.21 9.37 -3.81
N LEU A 4 20.36 10.39 -3.84
CA LEU A 4 19.02 10.39 -4.41
C LEU A 4 17.82 10.23 -3.47
N LEU A 5 17.85 10.84 -2.29
CA LEU A 5 16.61 11.15 -1.58
C LEU A 5 16.64 12.61 -1.19
N GLY A 6 16.17 13.47 -2.10
CA GLY A 6 15.66 14.77 -1.67
C GLY A 6 14.67 14.54 -0.53
N LYS A 7 14.57 15.49 0.41
CA LYS A 7 13.81 15.37 1.66
C LYS A 7 12.43 14.74 1.39
N ILE A 8 12.29 13.43 1.61
CA ILE A 8 11.02 12.74 1.43
C ILE A 8 10.16 13.14 2.62
N ASN A 9 9.08 13.83 2.31
CA ASN A 9 8.12 14.29 3.32
C ASN A 9 6.86 13.40 3.34
N GLU A 10 6.70 12.49 2.37
CA GLU A 10 5.52 11.63 2.27
C GLU A 10 5.86 10.23 1.72
N LEU A 11 5.27 9.21 2.35
CA LEU A 11 5.22 7.84 1.84
C LEU A 11 3.77 7.48 1.53
N ILE A 12 3.54 6.75 0.45
CA ILE A 12 2.20 6.32 0.03
C ILE A 12 2.19 4.80 -0.04
N PHE A 13 1.41 4.19 0.85
CA PHE A 13 1.10 2.78 0.79
C PHE A 13 -0.25 2.57 0.11
N VAL A 14 -0.30 1.65 -0.84
CA VAL A 14 -1.55 1.16 -1.42
C VAL A 14 -2.01 -0.06 -0.63
N ILE A 15 -3.25 -0.04 -0.16
CA ILE A 15 -3.87 -1.15 0.56
C ILE A 15 -4.59 -2.04 -0.45
N TYR A 16 -4.22 -3.31 -0.44
CA TYR A 16 -4.99 -4.39 -1.03
C TYR A 16 -5.75 -5.12 0.07
N ARG A 17 -7.08 -5.18 -0.06
CA ARG A 17 -7.96 -5.93 0.83
C ARG A 17 -8.39 -7.20 0.11
N ARG A 18 -8.08 -8.35 0.69
CA ARG A 18 -8.51 -9.64 0.13
C ARG A 18 -9.94 -9.94 0.59
N GLU A 19 -10.83 -10.31 -0.32
CA GLU A 19 -12.17 -10.80 0.05
C GLU A 19 -12.03 -12.02 0.97
N GLY A 20 -12.62 -11.96 2.15
CA GLY A 20 -12.53 -13.00 3.18
C GLY A 20 -11.18 -13.10 3.90
N GLY A 21 -10.30 -12.08 3.84
CA GLY A 21 -8.98 -12.13 4.47
C GLY A 21 -8.44 -10.79 4.99
N GLY A 22 -7.16 -10.81 5.37
CA GLY A 22 -6.42 -9.68 5.91
C GLY A 22 -6.07 -8.61 4.87
N PHE A 23 -5.41 -7.57 5.37
CA PHE A 23 -4.97 -6.39 4.62
C PHE A 23 -3.48 -6.50 4.29
N THR A 24 -3.12 -6.04 3.09
CA THR A 24 -1.72 -5.85 2.68
C THR A 24 -1.52 -4.41 2.24
N ALA A 25 -0.49 -3.75 2.74
CA ALA A 25 -0.12 -2.39 2.36
C ALA A 25 1.26 -2.39 1.70
N ILE A 26 1.38 -1.77 0.52
CA ILE A 26 2.60 -1.77 -0.29
C ILE A 26 3.02 -0.34 -0.61
N GLU A 27 4.26 0.03 -0.30
CA GLU A 27 4.93 1.26 -0.77
C GLU A 27 5.91 0.88 -1.89
N GLY A 28 5.79 1.56 -3.04
CA GLY A 28 6.48 1.14 -4.26
C GLY A 28 7.92 1.63 -4.42
N ASN A 29 8.28 2.80 -3.89
CA ASN A 29 9.60 3.40 -4.13
C ASN A 29 10.71 2.68 -3.35
N PHE A 30 10.38 2.15 -2.18
CA PHE A 30 11.27 1.47 -1.25
C PHE A 30 10.97 -0.01 -1.10
N GLY A 31 9.89 -0.49 -1.71
CA GLY A 31 9.48 -1.90 -1.63
C GLY A 31 9.05 -2.31 -0.21
N LEU A 32 8.45 -1.40 0.55
CA LEU A 32 7.95 -1.72 1.89
C LEU A 32 6.64 -2.46 1.79
N VAL A 33 6.52 -3.56 2.54
CA VAL A 33 5.30 -4.37 2.60
C VAL A 33 4.93 -4.61 4.06
N ALA A 34 3.67 -4.32 4.39
CA ALA A 34 3.09 -4.55 5.70
C ALA A 34 1.79 -5.35 5.56
N MET A 35 1.54 -6.24 6.52
CA MET A 35 0.35 -7.09 6.56
C MET A 35 -0.32 -6.96 7.93
N GLY A 36 -1.64 -7.07 7.96
CA GLY A 36 -2.42 -7.10 9.19
C GLY A 36 -3.77 -7.77 8.97
N ASP A 37 -4.30 -8.43 10.00
CA ASP A 37 -5.59 -9.12 9.91
C ASP A 37 -6.77 -8.13 9.88
N ASP A 38 -6.55 -6.93 10.40
CA ASP A 38 -7.49 -5.81 10.43
C ASP A 38 -6.78 -4.48 10.14
N GLU A 39 -7.56 -3.39 10.05
CA GLU A 39 -7.01 -2.07 9.73
C GLU A 39 -6.05 -1.54 10.83
N LEU A 40 -6.26 -1.92 12.09
CA LEU A 40 -5.46 -1.45 13.22
C LEU A 40 -4.08 -2.12 13.23
N SER A 41 -4.05 -3.44 13.08
CA SER A 41 -2.83 -4.24 12.94
C SER A 41 -2.06 -3.85 11.69
N LEU A 42 -2.74 -3.55 10.57
CA LEU A 42 -2.09 -3.05 9.36
C LEU A 42 -1.40 -1.70 9.59
N LYS A 43 -2.08 -0.74 10.22
CA LYS A 43 -1.50 0.58 10.56
C LYS A 43 -0.26 0.43 11.45
N SER A 44 -0.31 -0.48 12.41
CA SER A 44 0.82 -0.80 13.27
C SER A 44 1.97 -1.40 12.48
N ALA A 45 1.70 -2.37 11.60
CA ALA A 45 2.70 -3.00 10.75
C ALA A 45 3.37 -2.00 9.78
N VAL A 46 2.60 -1.10 9.16
CA VAL A 46 3.16 -0.03 8.30
C VAL A 46 4.10 0.86 9.10
N ARG A 47 3.69 1.28 10.31
CA ARG A 47 4.53 2.10 11.17
C ARG A 47 5.85 1.40 11.51
N CYS A 48 5.80 0.12 11.88
CA CYS A 48 7.01 -0.67 12.16
C CYS A 48 7.92 -0.72 10.92
N GLN A 49 7.39 -1.02 9.74
CA GLN A 49 8.18 -1.09 8.52
C GLN A 49 8.88 0.22 8.17
N VAL A 50 8.19 1.36 8.31
CA VAL A 50 8.78 2.67 8.06
C VAL A 50 9.89 2.97 9.09
N ILE A 51 9.64 2.69 10.38
CA ILE A 51 10.65 2.90 11.43
C ILE A 51 11.87 2.03 11.19
N GLU A 52 11.70 0.75 10.86
CA GLU A 52 12.79 -0.20 10.64
C GLU A 52 13.61 0.18 9.39
N PHE A 53 12.95 0.47 8.27
CA PHE A 53 13.64 0.82 7.03
C PHE A 53 14.46 2.11 7.15
N PHE A 54 13.86 3.16 7.71
CA PHE A 54 14.53 4.44 7.91
C PHE A 54 15.34 4.50 9.21
N LYS A 55 15.40 3.43 9.99
CA LYS A 55 16.09 3.36 11.30
C LYS A 55 15.67 4.49 12.26
N GLY A 56 14.40 4.88 12.20
CA GLY A 56 13.83 5.98 12.99
C GLY A 56 14.08 7.39 12.44
N ASP A 57 14.82 7.54 11.33
CA ASP A 57 15.17 8.86 10.76
C ASP A 57 14.09 9.45 9.84
N PHE A 58 12.97 8.75 9.63
CA PHE A 58 11.89 9.25 8.78
C PHE A 58 11.14 10.41 9.45
N SER A 59 11.07 11.54 8.77
CA SER A 59 10.27 12.70 9.18
C SER A 59 9.35 13.11 8.03
N GLY A 60 8.08 12.77 8.15
CA GLY A 60 7.09 12.99 7.10
C GLY A 60 5.74 12.36 7.44
N THR A 61 4.86 12.31 6.44
CA THR A 61 3.53 11.71 6.56
C THR A 61 3.51 10.35 5.87
N VAL A 62 2.79 9.39 6.43
CA VAL A 62 2.46 8.13 5.76
C VAL A 62 0.99 8.17 5.36
N ARG A 63 0.70 8.04 4.07
CA ARG A 63 -0.67 7.93 3.55
C ARG A 63 -0.96 6.47 3.21
N LEU A 64 -2.10 5.99 3.68
CA LEU A 64 -2.65 4.70 3.27
C LEU A 64 -3.80 4.96 2.30
N ARG A 65 -3.71 4.41 1.08
CA ARG A 65 -4.77 4.54 0.06
C ARG A 65 -5.39 3.17 -0.17
N SER A 66 -6.65 3.01 0.21
CA SER A 66 -7.43 1.84 -0.14
C SER A 66 -8.19 2.11 -1.43
N PHE A 67 -8.14 1.17 -2.37
CA PHE A 67 -9.01 1.16 -3.53
C PHE A 67 -10.01 0.02 -3.38
N THR A 68 -11.20 0.22 -3.95
CA THR A 68 -12.17 -0.86 -4.13
C THR A 68 -12.15 -1.22 -5.60
N ASP A 69 -11.96 -2.50 -5.90
CA ASP A 69 -11.99 -2.97 -7.28
C ASP A 69 -13.39 -2.70 -7.87
N THR A 70 -13.41 -2.15 -9.09
CA THR A 70 -14.64 -2.11 -9.89
C THR A 70 -14.58 -3.27 -10.86
N VAL A 71 -15.34 -4.33 -10.58
CA VAL A 71 -15.43 -5.49 -11.46
C VAL A 71 -16.44 -5.19 -12.56
N LEU A 72 -15.98 -5.20 -13.81
CA LEU A 72 -16.82 -5.09 -15.00
C LEU A 72 -16.95 -6.46 -15.65
N THR A 73 -18.18 -6.98 -15.72
CA THR A 73 -18.49 -8.20 -16.48
C THR A 73 -18.90 -7.79 -17.89
N ILE A 74 -18.08 -8.16 -18.88
CA ILE A 74 -18.42 -7.97 -20.30
C ILE A 74 -19.03 -9.28 -20.82
N GLN A 75 -20.23 -9.20 -21.38
CA GLN A 75 -20.83 -10.33 -22.10
C GLN A 75 -20.53 -10.21 -23.60
N PRO A 76 -20.41 -11.34 -24.32
CA PRO A 76 -20.29 -11.31 -25.78
C PRO A 76 -21.47 -10.56 -26.40
N ASP A 77 -21.19 -9.69 -27.36
CA ASP A 77 -22.22 -9.04 -28.15
C ASP A 77 -22.72 -10.01 -29.22
N GLU A 78 -23.87 -10.65 -28.99
CA GLU A 78 -24.52 -11.55 -29.96
C GLU A 78 -25.12 -10.80 -31.16
N SER A 79 -25.00 -9.46 -31.21
CA SER A 79 -25.52 -8.65 -32.33
C SER A 79 -24.52 -8.40 -33.46
N GLN A 80 -23.28 -8.90 -33.36
CA GLN A 80 -22.31 -8.87 -34.47
C GLN A 80 -22.35 -10.18 -35.29
N PRO A 81 -22.49 -10.09 -36.63
CA PRO A 81 -22.73 -11.23 -37.52
C PRO A 81 -21.54 -12.19 -37.66
#